data_AF-A0A4Y7Q0Z3-F1
#
_entry.id   AF-A0A4Y7Q0Z3-F1
#
_cell.length_a   1.000
_cell.length_b   1.000
_cell.length_c   1.000
_cell.angle_alpha   90.00
_cell.angle_beta   90.00
_cell.angle_gamma   90.00
#
_symmetry.space_group_name_H-M   'P 1'
#
loop_
_entity.id
_entity.type
_entity.pdbx_description
1 polymer ?
#
loop_
_entity_poly.entity_id
_entity_poly.type
_entity_poly.pdbx_seq_one_letter_code
_entity_poly.pdbx_strand_id
1 'polypeptide(L)' 'LAIQIEDIDVDAVVITAFPRVPYCCPDELVEMSRSELLNVVAFMNESLPVAGTIDTGVARRDEDIKREIEGLL' A
#
# COMPACT_ATOMS: atom_id res chain seq x y z
N LEU A 1 3.38 28.52 -32.31
CA LEU A 1 2.33 27.60 -31.83
C LEU A 1 3.04 26.60 -30.94
N ALA A 2 2.81 26.64 -29.63
CA ALA A 2 3.36 25.67 -28.69
C ALA A 2 2.17 25.05 -27.96
N ILE A 3 2.01 23.73 -28.09
CA ILE A 3 1.02 22.97 -27.33
C ILE A 3 1.76 22.49 -26.09
N GLN A 4 1.55 23.17 -24.97
CA GLN A 4 1.95 22.67 -23.67
C GLN A 4 0.82 21.73 -23.21
N ILE A 5 1.11 20.43 -23.21
CA ILE A 5 0.27 19.48 -22.48
C ILE A 5 0.71 19.67 -21.02
N GLU A 6 -0.11 20.38 -20.25
CA GLU A 6 0.03 20.44 -18.81
C GLU A 6 -0.13 19.01 -18.29
N ASP A 7 0.98 18.41 -17.85
CA ASP A 7 0.95 17.21 -17.04
C ASP A 7 0.01 17.51 -15.89
N ILE A 8 -1.12 16.79 -15.86
CA ILE A 8 -2.08 16.87 -14.78
C ILE A 8 -1.31 16.41 -13.55
N ASP A 9 -0.87 17.37 -12.75
CA ASP A 9 -0.32 17.20 -11.43
C ASP A 9 -1.46 16.63 -10.57
N VAL A 10 -1.67 15.32 -10.67
CA VAL A 10 -2.58 14.60 -9.79
C VAL A 10 -1.84 14.46 -8.46
N ASP A 11 -1.78 15.57 -7.74
CA ASP A 11 -1.43 15.64 -6.32
C ASP A 11 -2.60 15.01 -5.53
N ALA A 12 -2.89 13.75 -5.82
CA ALA A 12 -3.86 12.96 -5.11
C ALA A 12 -3.22 12.56 -3.78
N VAL A 13 -3.44 13.40 -2.77
CA VAL A 13 -3.28 12.96 -1.38
C VAL A 13 -4.35 11.89 -1.16
N VAL A 14 -3.97 10.63 -1.34
CA VAL A 14 -4.80 9.48 -0.98
C VAL A 14 -4.84 9.44 0.55
N ILE A 15 -5.77 10.19 1.15
CA ILE A 15 -6.08 10.07 2.57
C ILE A 15 -6.82 8.75 2.76
N THR A 16 -6.07 7.66 2.89
CA THR A 16 -6.61 6.36 3.28
C THR A 16 -6.71 6.33 4.80
N ALA A 17 -7.87 6.76 5.31
CA ALA A 17 -8.21 6.52 6.70
C ALA A 17 -8.60 5.04 6.83
N PHE A 18 -7.66 4.18 7.23
CA PHE A 18 -8.01 2.82 7.60
C PHE A 18 -8.90 2.86 8.86
N PRO A 19 -10.01 2.11 8.90
CA PRO A 19 -10.94 2.14 10.05
C PRO A 19 -10.30 1.62 11.35
N ARG A 20 -9.17 0.92 11.24
CA ARG A 20 -8.28 0.50 12.32
C ARG A 20 -6.86 0.46 11.77
N VAL A 21 -5.87 0.71 12.63
CA VAL A 21 -4.47 0.56 12.23
C VAL A 21 -4.23 -0.92 11.93
N PRO A 22 -3.67 -1.29 10.76
CA PRO A 22 -3.50 -2.70 10.37
C PRO A 22 -2.53 -3.48 11.28
N TYR A 23 -1.63 -2.77 11.98
CA TYR A 23 -0.65 -3.27 12.95
C TYR A 23 -0.22 -2.12 13.89
N CYS A 24 0.40 -2.41 15.03
CA CYS A 24 0.68 -1.40 16.06
C CYS A 24 2.01 -0.66 15.88
N CYS A 25 3.01 -1.25 15.22
CA CYS A 25 4.31 -0.63 14.96
C CYS A 25 5.08 -1.28 13.80
N PRO A 26 6.08 -0.61 13.22
CA PRO A 26 6.94 -1.20 12.18
C PRO A 26 7.65 -2.48 12.63
N ASP A 27 8.00 -2.61 13.91
CA ASP A 27 8.65 -3.81 14.45
C ASP A 27 7.76 -5.05 14.29
N GLU A 28 6.44 -4.89 14.49
CA GLU A 28 5.46 -5.97 14.28
C GLU A 28 5.44 -6.39 12.80
N LEU A 29 5.47 -5.43 11.87
CA LEU A 29 5.51 -5.70 10.44
C LEU A 29 6.78 -6.46 10.03
N VAL A 30 7.93 -6.15 10.64
CA VAL A 30 9.19 -6.85 10.40
C VAL A 30 9.12 -8.30 10.87
N GLU A 31 8.44 -8.58 11.98
CA GLU A 31 8.30 -9.94 12.53
C GLU A 31 7.18 -10.77 11.88
N MET A 32 6.23 -10.13 11.17
CA MET A 32 5.12 -10.81 10.52
C MET A 32 5.56 -11.90 9.54
N SER A 33 4.89 -13.06 9.68
CA SER A 33 4.91 -14.14 8.71
C SER A 33 4.20 -13.74 7.41
N ARG A 34 4.46 -14.46 6.31
CA ARG A 34 3.79 -14.20 5.04
C ARG A 34 2.27 -14.22 5.15
N SER A 35 1.68 -15.15 5.88
CA SER A 35 0.23 -15.21 6.09
C SER A 35 -0.33 -13.96 6.77
N GLU A 36 0.40 -13.40 7.73
CA GLU A 36 0.00 -12.17 8.43
C GLU A 36 0.09 -10.95 7.50
N LEU A 37 1.16 -10.87 6.69
CA LEU A 37 1.29 -9.83 5.67
C LEU A 37 0.14 -9.87 4.66
N LEU A 38 -0.24 -11.06 4.19
CA LEU A 38 -1.36 -11.21 3.26
C LEU A 38 -2.68 -10.73 3.87
N ASN A 39 -2.90 -10.97 5.16
CA ASN A 39 -4.09 -10.50 5.86
C ASN A 39 -4.10 -8.97 5.99
N VAL A 40 -2.96 -8.37 6.32
CA VAL A 40 -2.81 -6.90 6.37
C VAL A 40 -3.05 -6.30 4.99
N VAL A 41 -2.45 -6.86 3.94
CA VAL A 41 -2.65 -6.40 2.57
C VAL A 41 -4.09 -6.56 2.13
N ALA A 42 -4.75 -7.68 2.43
CA ALA A 42 -6.17 -7.86 2.11
C ALA A 42 -7.02 -6.77 2.77
N PHE A 43 -6.80 -6.51 4.06
CA PHE A 43 -7.48 -5.45 4.79
C PHE A 43 -7.21 -4.06 4.20
N MET A 44 -5.97 -3.78 3.79
CA MET A 44 -5.63 -2.50 3.16
C MET A 44 -6.29 -2.38 1.78
N ASN A 45 -6.23 -3.44 0.96
CA ASN A 45 -6.80 -3.48 -0.39
C ASN A 45 -8.33 -3.35 -0.40
N GLU A 46 -9.03 -3.72 0.68
CA GLU A 46 -10.47 -3.43 0.85
C GLU A 46 -10.76 -1.92 0.95
N SER A 47 -9.81 -1.14 1.45
CA SER A 47 -9.94 0.30 1.67
C SER A 47 -9.23 1.14 0.60
N LEU A 48 -8.33 0.55 -0.18
CA LEU A 48 -7.57 1.22 -1.22
C LEU A 48 -8.35 1.29 -2.54
N PRO A 49 -8.22 2.39 -3.31
CA PRO A 49 -8.72 2.43 -4.68
C PRO A 49 -7.95 1.42 -5.54
N VAL A 50 -8.54 0.96 -6.64
CA VAL A 50 -7.97 -0.08 -7.53
C VAL A 50 -6.53 0.23 -7.98
N ALA A 51 -6.20 1.51 -8.19
CA ALA A 51 -4.85 1.93 -8.60
C ALA A 51 -3.80 1.86 -7.47
N GLY A 52 -4.22 1.72 -6.21
CA GLY A 52 -3.37 1.67 -5.03
C GLY A 52 -3.29 0.29 -4.38
N THR A 53 -3.87 -0.76 -4.98
CA THR A 53 -3.84 -2.11 -4.38
C THR A 53 -2.43 -2.68 -4.38
N ILE A 54 -2.03 -3.27 -3.26
CA ILE A 54 -0.76 -3.96 -3.08
C ILE A 54 -0.86 -5.36 -3.70
N ASP A 55 0.04 -5.68 -4.63
CA ASP A 55 0.14 -7.02 -5.19
C ASP A 55 0.81 -8.00 -4.21
N THR A 56 0.24 -9.20 -4.07
CA THR A 56 0.73 -10.25 -3.17
C THR A 56 1.01 -11.57 -3.89
N GLY A 57 1.21 -11.52 -5.21
CA GLY A 57 1.55 -12.67 -6.03
C GLY A 57 2.65 -13.55 -5.43
N VAL A 58 2.59 -14.85 -5.73
CA VAL A 58 3.45 -15.89 -5.12
C VAL A 58 4.95 -15.66 -5.37
N ALA A 59 5.30 -14.91 -6.42
CA ALA A 59 6.67 -14.54 -6.76
C ALA A 59 7.21 -13.30 -6.01
N ARG A 60 6.34 -12.56 -5.31
CA ARG A 60 6.72 -11.36 -4.55
C ARG A 60 7.41 -11.77 -3.26
N ARG A 61 8.53 -11.13 -2.93
CA ARG A 61 9.21 -11.35 -1.65
C ARG A 61 8.48 -10.64 -0.52
N ASP A 62 8.57 -11.20 0.68
CA ASP A 62 7.94 -10.61 1.86
C ASP A 62 8.50 -9.22 2.15
N GLU A 63 9.80 -8.96 1.93
CA GLU A 63 10.38 -7.63 2.16
C GLU A 63 9.82 -6.56 1.22
N ASP A 64 9.51 -6.92 -0.02
CA ASP A 64 8.93 -6.00 -0.99
C ASP A 64 7.48 -5.65 -0.63
N ILE A 65 6.72 -6.65 -0.13
CA ILE A 65 5.36 -6.44 0.39
C ILE A 65 5.38 -5.53 1.62
N LYS A 66 6.29 -5.78 2.58
CA LYS A 66 6.46 -4.95 3.78
C LYS A 66 6.75 -3.49 3.42
N ARG A 67 7.69 -3.26 2.50
CA ARG A 67 8.04 -1.90 2.06
C ARG A 67 6.86 -1.14 1.43
N GLU A 68 5.99 -1.84 0.70
CA GLU A 68 4.79 -1.21 0.14
C GLU A 68 3.73 -0.91 1.20
N ILE A 69 3.55 -1.79 2.18
CA ILE A 69 2.69 -1.54 3.34
C ILE A 69 3.18 -0.30 4.11
N GLU A 70 4.49 -0.19 4.36
CA GLU A 70 5.10 0.96 5.03
C GLU A 70 4.95 2.26 4.24
N GLY A 71 5.03 2.21 2.91
CA GLY A 71 4.93 3.41 2.07
C GLY A 71 3.51 4.02 2.01
N LEU A 72 2.50 3.31 2.51
CA LEU A 72 1.09 3.73 2.50
C LEU A 72 0.60 4.26 3.85
N LEU A 73 1.43 4.23 4.89
CA LEU A 73 1.13 4.68 6.25
C LEU A 73 2.03 5.86 6.65
#